data_AF-A0A7V7WJG7-F1
#
_entry.id   AF-A0A7V7WJG7-F1
#
_cell.length_a   1.000
_cell.length_b   1.000
_cell.length_c   1.000
_cell.angle_alpha   90.00
_cell.angle_beta   90.00
_cell.angle_gamma   90.00
#
_symmetry.space_group_name_H-M   'P 1'
#
loop_
_entity.id
_entity.type
_entity.pdbx_description
1 polymer ?
#
loop_
_entity_poly.entity_id
_entity_poly.type
_entity_poly.pdbx_seq_one_letter_code
_entity_poly.pdbx_strand_id
1 'polypeptide(L)'
;MTPKNPRLFVPGDLDGFFGLFIDNLLQLMLIAVFSTAVAGLPESLVTHRILPGAAVSILLGNVFYSWQAWRLAKQSGRDDVTALPYGINTPSLVAFLFLIMGPIYQETKNPTLVWQVGLFACLLSGLLETAGAFFGDWLRRHTPRAALLSSLAGVALTFIALGFIFQIFASPAVALLPMMLILFAYAAKVKLPLGLPGGFVAVLLGVGLAWLLRLLGFDYFQPAASSYSFGFHPPQPVPGDFVAMLGSAWGWRHMAVIFPMALFNLIGSLQNLESAEAAGDRYETRPSLIANGLCSVLAAFLGSAFPTTIY
;
A
#
# COMPACT_ATOMS: atom_id res chain seq x y z
N MET A 1 -11.40 -18.02 33.17
CA MET A 1 -10.00 -17.71 32.83
C MET A 1 -9.82 -16.22 33.03
N THR A 2 -8.87 -15.79 33.86
CA THR A 2 -8.56 -14.36 34.01
C THR A 2 -8.10 -13.81 32.65
N PRO A 3 -8.64 -12.69 32.16
CA PRO A 3 -8.21 -12.12 30.89
C PRO A 3 -6.73 -11.75 31.01
N LYS A 4 -5.86 -12.49 30.32
CA LYS A 4 -4.47 -12.08 30.16
C LYS A 4 -4.49 -10.79 29.36
N ASN A 5 -3.86 -9.74 29.88
CA ASN A 5 -3.57 -8.58 29.06
C ASN A 5 -2.57 -9.03 27.98
N PRO A 6 -2.91 -8.93 26.68
CA PRO A 6 -1.99 -9.28 25.62
C PRO A 6 -0.77 -8.36 25.67
N ARG A 7 0.40 -8.90 25.34
CA ARG A 7 1.64 -8.11 25.26
C ARG A 7 1.52 -7.14 24.10
N LEU A 8 1.95 -5.89 24.31
CA LEU A 8 1.89 -4.85 23.28
C LEU A 8 2.99 -4.98 22.21
N PHE A 9 4.06 -5.71 22.53
CA PHE A 9 5.18 -5.92 21.63
C PHE A 9 5.80 -7.30 21.86
N VAL A 10 6.04 -8.03 20.78
CA VAL A 10 6.71 -9.32 20.75
C VAL A 10 7.77 -9.33 19.64
N PRO A 11 8.78 -10.21 19.70
CA PRO A 11 9.83 -10.26 18.67
C PRO A 11 9.32 -10.46 17.24
N GLY A 12 8.16 -11.12 17.06
CA GLY A 12 7.52 -11.27 15.76
C GLY A 12 7.04 -9.96 15.13
N ASP A 13 6.76 -8.94 15.94
CA ASP A 13 6.32 -7.63 15.45
C ASP A 13 7.42 -6.92 14.67
N LEU A 14 8.70 -7.21 14.94
CA LEU A 14 9.80 -6.69 14.13
C LEU A 14 9.79 -7.28 12.72
N ASP A 15 9.55 -8.58 12.58
CA ASP A 15 9.46 -9.21 11.26
C ASP A 15 8.26 -8.69 10.48
N GLY A 16 7.08 -8.59 11.14
CA GLY A 16 5.89 -7.97 10.57
C GLY A 16 6.11 -6.50 10.17
N PHE A 17 6.78 -5.71 11.03
CA PHE A 17 7.11 -4.32 10.74
C PHE A 17 8.01 -4.19 9.51
N PHE A 18 9.10 -4.96 9.42
CA PHE A 18 10.02 -4.85 8.27
C PHE A 18 9.40 -5.39 6.99
N GLY A 19 8.57 -6.43 7.06
CA GLY A 19 7.77 -6.89 5.92
C GLY A 19 6.87 -5.77 5.39
N LEU A 20 6.10 -5.14 6.27
CA LEU A 20 5.18 -4.07 5.91
C LEU A 20 5.88 -2.76 5.52
N PHE A 21 7.02 -2.45 6.15
CA PHE A 21 7.84 -1.28 5.85
C PHE A 21 8.39 -1.36 4.43
N ILE A 22 8.95 -2.51 4.04
CA ILE A 22 9.49 -2.72 2.69
C ILE A 22 8.38 -2.62 1.64
N ASP A 23 7.22 -3.23 1.89
CA ASP A 23 6.07 -3.15 0.99
C ASP A 23 5.60 -1.70 0.79
N ASN A 24 5.35 -0.96 1.87
CA ASN A 24 4.93 0.44 1.79
C ASN A 24 6.01 1.34 1.19
N LEU A 25 7.29 1.12 1.50
CA LEU A 25 8.40 1.89 0.94
C LEU A 25 8.44 1.75 -0.59
N LEU A 26 8.29 0.53 -1.09
CA LEU A 26 8.24 0.26 -2.52
C LEU A 26 7.07 1.00 -3.19
N GLN A 27 5.91 1.03 -2.56
CA GLN A 27 4.74 1.73 -3.08
C GLN A 27 4.92 3.25 -3.09
N LEU A 28 5.52 3.83 -2.03
CA LEU A 28 5.86 5.25 -2.00
C LEU A 28 6.89 5.62 -3.09
N MET A 29 7.86 4.73 -3.37
CA MET A 29 8.78 4.90 -4.49
C MET A 29 8.08 4.84 -5.84
N LEU A 30 7.11 3.93 -6.03
CA LEU A 30 6.29 3.87 -7.24
C LEU A 30 5.46 5.14 -7.43
N ILE A 31 4.88 5.69 -6.34
CA ILE A 31 4.22 6.99 -6.36
C ILE A 31 5.18 8.06 -6.87
N ALA A 32 6.40 8.13 -6.31
CA ALA A 32 7.39 9.14 -6.70
C ALA A 32 7.75 9.07 -8.19
N VAL A 33 8.06 7.87 -8.68
CA VAL A 33 8.47 7.66 -10.07
C VAL A 33 7.30 7.86 -11.04
N PHE A 34 6.16 7.19 -10.83
CA PHE A 34 5.07 7.27 -11.80
C PHE A 34 4.31 8.60 -11.77
N SER A 35 4.21 9.27 -10.62
CA SER A 35 3.59 10.61 -10.57
C SER A 35 4.33 11.62 -11.44
N THR A 36 5.66 11.55 -11.46
CA THR A 36 6.48 12.42 -12.33
C THR A 36 6.46 11.92 -13.78
N ALA A 37 6.76 10.64 -14.01
CA ALA A 37 6.96 10.09 -15.35
C ALA A 37 5.66 9.94 -16.18
N VAL A 38 4.54 9.62 -15.54
CA VAL A 38 3.26 9.34 -16.22
C VAL A 38 2.31 10.53 -16.12
N ALA A 39 2.16 11.08 -14.91
CA ALA A 39 1.21 12.16 -14.64
C ALA A 39 1.83 13.56 -14.74
N GLY A 40 3.14 13.67 -15.03
CA GLY A 40 3.81 14.96 -15.21
C GLY A 40 3.79 15.87 -13.99
N LEU A 41 3.62 15.29 -12.80
CA LEU A 41 3.57 16.05 -11.56
C LEU A 41 4.99 16.55 -11.20
N PRO A 42 5.14 17.83 -10.81
CA PRO A 42 6.40 18.33 -10.30
C PRO A 42 6.88 17.52 -9.10
N GLU A 43 8.17 17.21 -9.03
CA GLU A 43 8.77 16.47 -7.92
C GLU A 43 8.42 17.11 -6.56
N SER A 44 8.46 18.44 -6.47
CA SER A 44 8.09 19.20 -5.27
C SER A 44 6.65 18.98 -4.82
N LEU A 45 5.70 18.80 -5.75
CA LEU A 45 4.32 18.49 -5.40
C LEU A 45 4.22 17.09 -4.79
N VAL A 46 4.96 16.14 -5.39
CA VAL A 46 4.97 14.75 -4.93
C VAL A 46 5.61 14.64 -3.55
N THR A 47 6.79 15.23 -3.36
CA THR A 47 7.55 15.16 -2.11
C THR A 47 6.96 16.00 -0.99
N HIS A 48 6.39 17.18 -1.28
CA HIS A 48 5.90 18.08 -0.23
C HIS A 48 4.42 17.89 0.11
N ARG A 49 3.61 17.27 -0.77
CA ARG A 49 2.17 17.09 -0.53
C ARG A 49 1.71 15.64 -0.60
N ILE A 50 2.03 14.92 -1.68
CA ILE A 50 1.49 13.57 -1.90
C ILE A 50 2.08 12.56 -0.91
N LEU A 51 3.41 12.45 -0.83
CA LEU A 51 4.08 11.48 0.04
C LEU A 51 3.80 11.71 1.53
N PRO A 52 3.83 12.96 2.06
CA PRO A 52 3.44 13.21 3.45
C PRO A 52 2.00 12.81 3.76
N GLY A 53 1.05 13.11 2.85
CA GLY A 53 -0.35 12.71 3.01
C GLY A 53 -0.52 11.18 3.02
N ALA A 54 0.18 10.48 2.13
CA ALA A 54 0.20 9.02 2.08
C ALA A 54 0.84 8.41 3.35
N ALA A 55 1.96 8.95 3.82
CA ALA A 55 2.62 8.44 5.02
C ALA A 55 1.73 8.54 6.27
N VAL A 56 0.99 9.64 6.43
CA VAL A 56 0.08 9.82 7.57
C VAL A 56 -1.14 8.91 7.48
N SER A 57 -1.72 8.70 6.30
CA SER A 57 -2.85 7.76 6.15
C SER A 57 -2.43 6.32 6.44
N ILE A 58 -1.25 5.90 5.98
CA ILE A 58 -0.67 4.58 6.28
C ILE A 58 -0.44 4.42 7.79
N LEU A 59 0.15 5.44 8.44
CA LEU A 59 0.42 5.40 9.88
C LEU A 59 -0.87 5.25 10.69
N LEU A 60 -1.88 6.07 10.39
CA LEU A 60 -3.14 6.06 11.13
C LEU A 60 -3.93 4.77 10.92
N GLY A 61 -3.94 4.24 9.70
CA GLY A 61 -4.52 2.94 9.41
C GLY A 61 -3.83 1.82 10.21
N ASN A 62 -2.49 1.77 10.19
CA ASN A 62 -1.73 0.76 10.94
C ASN A 62 -1.95 0.86 12.47
N VAL A 63 -2.06 2.08 13.02
CA VAL A 63 -2.42 2.27 14.43
C VAL A 63 -3.83 1.71 14.72
N PHE A 64 -4.80 1.96 13.83
CA PHE A 64 -6.15 1.42 13.97
C PHE A 64 -6.17 -0.11 13.92
N TYR A 65 -5.51 -0.74 12.95
CA TYR A 65 -5.50 -2.21 12.81
C TYR A 65 -4.70 -2.89 13.92
N SER A 66 -3.64 -2.25 14.42
CA SER A 66 -2.92 -2.70 15.62
C SER A 66 -3.82 -2.67 16.86
N TRP A 67 -4.60 -1.60 17.04
CA TRP A 67 -5.59 -1.51 18.10
C TRP A 67 -6.69 -2.58 17.96
N GLN A 68 -7.15 -2.84 16.73
CA GLN A 68 -8.16 -3.84 16.45
C GLN A 68 -7.66 -5.26 16.77
N ALA A 69 -6.40 -5.56 16.43
CA ALA A 69 -5.73 -6.81 16.78
C ALA A 69 -5.59 -6.99 18.30
N TRP A 70 -5.15 -5.93 18.99
CA TRP A 70 -5.06 -5.93 20.45
C TRP A 70 -6.42 -6.18 21.11
N ARG A 71 -7.49 -5.55 20.59
CA ARG A 71 -8.86 -5.78 21.07
C ARG A 71 -9.30 -7.22 20.85
N LEU A 72 -9.02 -7.80 19.68
CA LEU A 72 -9.33 -9.18 19.36
C LEU A 72 -8.57 -10.16 20.27
N ALA A 73 -7.28 -9.94 20.49
CA ALA A 73 -6.44 -10.71 21.42
C ALA A 73 -7.02 -10.68 22.84
N LYS A 74 -7.41 -9.49 23.32
CA LYS A 74 -8.02 -9.33 24.65
C LYS A 74 -9.37 -10.04 24.79
N GLN A 75 -10.21 -10.00 23.75
CA GLN A 75 -11.53 -10.65 23.75
C GLN A 75 -11.44 -12.17 23.66
N SER A 76 -10.50 -12.69 22.86
CA SER A 76 -10.28 -14.13 22.67
C SER A 76 -9.39 -14.77 23.73
N GLY A 77 -8.67 -13.97 24.52
CA GLY A 77 -7.69 -14.46 25.50
C GLY A 77 -6.43 -15.07 24.87
N ARG A 78 -6.21 -14.80 23.58
CA ARG A 78 -5.09 -15.28 22.76
C ARG A 78 -3.92 -14.30 22.77
N ASP A 79 -2.71 -14.82 22.57
CA ASP A 79 -1.45 -14.06 22.45
C ASP A 79 -0.77 -14.22 21.07
N ASP A 80 -1.45 -14.87 20.13
CA ASP A 80 -0.98 -15.20 18.77
C ASP A 80 -1.77 -14.47 17.66
N VAL A 81 -2.48 -13.38 18.00
CA VAL A 81 -3.27 -12.58 17.05
C VAL A 81 -2.37 -11.61 16.29
N THR A 82 -2.49 -11.57 14.96
CA THR A 82 -1.66 -10.73 14.08
C THR A 82 -2.45 -9.57 13.50
N ALA A 83 -1.94 -8.34 13.63
CA ALA A 83 -2.60 -7.17 13.06
C ALA A 83 -2.71 -7.23 11.54
N LEU A 84 -3.83 -6.71 11.02
CA LEU A 84 -4.05 -6.60 9.59
C LEU A 84 -3.04 -5.60 8.99
N PRO A 85 -2.18 -6.02 8.05
CA PRO A 85 -1.22 -5.13 7.42
C PRO A 85 -1.95 -4.08 6.56
N TYR A 86 -1.40 -2.86 6.52
CA TYR A 86 -2.06 -1.72 5.88
C TYR A 86 -1.12 -0.83 5.08
N GLY A 87 -1.55 -0.38 3.91
CA GLY A 87 -0.73 0.44 3.00
C GLY A 87 -1.46 1.01 1.79
N ILE A 88 -0.72 1.34 0.73
CA ILE A 88 -1.27 1.87 -0.53
C ILE A 88 -1.77 0.73 -1.42
N ASN A 89 -2.96 0.91 -2.00
CA ASN A 89 -3.46 -0.05 -2.97
C ASN A 89 -2.67 0.05 -4.29
N THR A 90 -1.74 -0.88 -4.51
CA THR A 90 -0.88 -0.90 -5.70
C THR A 90 -1.66 -1.01 -7.02
N PRO A 91 -2.61 -1.95 -7.19
CA PRO A 91 -3.47 -1.97 -8.39
C PRO A 91 -4.19 -0.64 -8.65
N SER A 92 -4.77 -0.02 -7.61
CA SER A 92 -5.46 1.26 -7.75
C SER A 92 -4.51 2.42 -8.04
N LEU A 93 -3.30 2.42 -7.47
CA LEU A 93 -2.24 3.37 -7.80
C LEU A 93 -1.92 3.32 -9.30
N VAL A 94 -1.68 2.13 -9.84
CA VAL A 94 -1.36 1.96 -11.27
C VAL A 94 -2.57 2.38 -12.12
N ALA A 95 -3.77 1.94 -11.78
CA ALA A 95 -4.98 2.32 -12.51
C ALA A 95 -5.21 3.84 -12.52
N PHE A 96 -5.05 4.52 -11.38
CA PHE A 96 -5.25 5.97 -11.28
C PHE A 96 -4.20 6.72 -12.10
N LEU A 97 -2.93 6.32 -12.03
CA LEU A 97 -1.87 6.97 -12.79
C LEU A 97 -2.05 6.80 -14.30
N PHE A 98 -2.32 5.58 -14.78
CA PHE A 98 -2.34 5.29 -16.21
C PHE A 98 -3.69 5.53 -16.89
N LEU A 99 -4.81 5.41 -16.16
CA LEU A 99 -6.16 5.51 -16.73
C LEU A 99 -6.88 6.81 -16.36
N ILE A 100 -6.36 7.60 -15.42
CA ILE A 100 -6.95 8.89 -15.01
C ILE A 100 -5.92 10.01 -15.18
N MET A 101 -4.87 10.01 -14.37
CA MET A 101 -3.95 11.15 -14.25
C MET A 101 -3.10 11.36 -15.51
N GLY A 102 -2.54 10.29 -16.07
CA GLY A 102 -1.73 10.31 -17.29
C GLY A 102 -2.49 10.84 -18.50
N PRO A 103 -3.68 10.31 -18.84
CA PRO A 103 -4.51 10.83 -19.92
C PRO A 103 -4.85 12.32 -19.76
N ILE A 104 -5.20 12.76 -18.55
CA ILE A 104 -5.47 14.19 -18.28
C ILE A 104 -4.21 15.03 -18.50
N TYR A 105 -3.04 14.56 -18.07
CA TYR A 105 -1.80 15.27 -18.30
C TYR A 105 -1.45 15.36 -19.79
N GLN A 106 -1.71 14.29 -20.55
CA GLN A 106 -1.49 14.29 -22.00
C GLN A 106 -2.38 15.31 -22.71
N GLU A 107 -3.64 15.44 -22.30
CA GLU A 107 -4.61 16.37 -22.90
C GLU A 107 -4.38 17.83 -22.45
N THR A 108 -4.09 18.06 -21.18
CA THR A 108 -4.12 19.42 -20.59
C THR A 108 -2.75 20.01 -20.29
N LYS A 109 -1.73 19.16 -20.12
CA LYS A 109 -0.39 19.54 -19.63
C LYS A 109 -0.42 20.38 -18.34
N ASN A 110 -1.49 20.26 -17.55
CA ASN A 110 -1.70 21.01 -16.31
C ASN A 110 -1.58 20.09 -15.09
N PRO A 111 -0.43 20.08 -14.39
CA PRO A 111 -0.20 19.19 -13.26
C PRO A 111 -1.13 19.43 -12.07
N THR A 112 -1.55 20.68 -11.85
CA THR A 112 -2.46 21.02 -10.76
C THR A 112 -3.82 20.38 -10.97
N LEU A 113 -4.36 20.46 -12.19
CA LEU A 113 -5.62 19.81 -12.54
C LEU A 113 -5.51 18.28 -12.42
N VAL A 114 -4.41 17.70 -12.89
CA VAL A 114 -4.15 16.25 -12.80
C VAL A 114 -4.16 15.78 -11.35
N TRP A 115 -3.46 16.50 -10.46
CA TRP A 115 -3.44 16.21 -9.04
C TRP A 115 -4.83 16.36 -8.41
N GLN A 116 -5.56 17.44 -8.69
CA GLN A 116 -6.92 17.67 -8.19
C GLN A 116 -7.89 16.56 -8.58
N VAL A 117 -7.85 16.09 -9.84
CA VAL A 117 -8.68 14.97 -10.29
C VAL A 117 -8.26 13.66 -9.62
N GLY A 118 -6.96 13.45 -9.39
CA GLY A 118 -6.47 12.32 -8.60
C GLY A 118 -6.97 12.34 -7.15
N LEU A 119 -6.95 13.49 -6.48
CA LEU A 119 -7.52 13.66 -5.14
C LEU A 119 -9.02 13.34 -5.13
N PHE A 120 -9.74 13.83 -6.13
CA PHE A 120 -11.17 13.57 -6.28
C PHE A 120 -11.46 12.07 -6.45
N ALA A 121 -10.69 11.37 -7.28
CA ALA A 121 -10.78 9.94 -7.48
C ALA A 121 -10.52 9.17 -6.17
N CYS A 122 -9.49 9.54 -5.42
CA CYS A 122 -9.15 8.93 -4.13
C CYS A 122 -10.24 9.14 -3.08
N LEU A 123 -10.74 10.37 -2.97
CA LEU A 123 -11.84 10.70 -2.08
C LEU A 123 -13.08 9.87 -2.38
N LEU A 124 -13.49 9.84 -3.66
CA LEU A 124 -14.68 9.11 -4.06
C LEU A 124 -14.51 7.60 -3.87
N SER A 125 -13.31 7.06 -4.13
CA SER A 125 -13.00 5.66 -3.80
C SER A 125 -13.19 5.39 -2.31
N GLY A 126 -12.62 6.21 -1.44
CA GLY A 126 -12.77 6.06 0.01
C GLY A 126 -14.22 6.18 0.49
N LEU A 127 -15.01 7.08 -0.10
CA LEU A 127 -16.44 7.21 0.19
C LEU A 127 -17.24 5.99 -0.27
N LEU A 128 -16.98 5.49 -1.48
CA LEU A 128 -17.62 4.29 -2.02
C LEU A 128 -17.25 3.04 -1.22
N GLU A 129 -16.00 2.91 -0.78
CA GLU A 129 -15.55 1.83 0.11
C GLU A 129 -16.24 1.91 1.48
N THR A 130 -16.33 3.11 2.06
CA THR A 130 -17.03 3.33 3.33
C THR A 130 -18.51 2.97 3.22
N ALA A 131 -19.17 3.35 2.12
CA ALA A 131 -20.55 2.98 1.84
C ALA A 131 -20.70 1.47 1.57
N GLY A 132 -19.75 0.88 0.85
CA GLY A 132 -19.68 -0.55 0.54
C GLY A 132 -19.47 -1.43 1.77
N ALA A 133 -18.84 -0.90 2.82
CA ALA A 133 -18.63 -1.60 4.10
C ALA A 133 -19.93 -2.11 4.74
N PHE A 134 -21.07 -1.46 4.46
CA PHE A 134 -22.39 -1.87 4.96
C PHE A 134 -22.93 -3.12 4.25
N PHE A 135 -22.47 -3.37 3.03
CA PHE A 135 -22.81 -4.56 2.24
C PHE A 135 -21.73 -5.65 2.34
N GLY A 136 -20.57 -5.34 2.93
CA GLY A 136 -19.44 -6.25 3.06
C GLY A 136 -19.82 -7.58 3.72
N ASP A 137 -20.51 -7.57 4.86
CA ASP A 137 -20.92 -8.81 5.53
C ASP A 137 -21.90 -9.66 4.70
N TRP A 138 -22.78 -9.01 3.94
CA TRP A 138 -23.69 -9.72 3.04
C TRP A 138 -22.89 -10.39 1.91
N LEU A 139 -21.99 -9.66 1.26
CA LEU A 139 -21.16 -10.18 0.17
C LEU A 139 -20.29 -11.33 0.66
N ARG A 140 -19.68 -11.17 1.83
CA ARG A 140 -18.83 -12.18 2.49
C ARG A 140 -19.56 -13.50 2.73
N ARG A 141 -20.83 -13.45 3.16
CA ARG A 141 -21.64 -14.66 3.44
C ARG A 141 -22.16 -15.35 2.18
N HIS A 142 -22.35 -14.61 1.09
CA HIS A 142 -22.94 -15.14 -0.15
C HIS A 142 -21.89 -15.46 -1.23
N THR A 143 -20.63 -15.10 -1.01
CA THR A 143 -19.54 -15.39 -1.94
C THR A 143 -18.74 -16.59 -1.46
N PRO A 144 -18.56 -17.65 -2.27
CA PRO A 144 -17.71 -18.77 -1.89
C PRO A 144 -16.29 -18.31 -1.60
N ARG A 145 -15.71 -18.75 -0.47
CA ARG A 145 -14.34 -18.42 -0.08
C ARG A 145 -13.31 -18.72 -1.18
N ALA A 146 -13.50 -19.82 -1.91
CA ALA A 146 -12.64 -20.20 -3.03
C ALA A 146 -12.62 -19.15 -4.15
N ALA A 147 -13.74 -18.45 -4.40
CA ALA A 147 -13.81 -17.38 -5.40
C ALA A 147 -13.07 -16.11 -4.93
N LEU A 148 -13.14 -15.81 -3.63
CA LEU A 148 -12.42 -14.70 -3.00
C LEU A 148 -10.90 -14.94 -3.00
N LEU A 149 -10.46 -16.14 -2.61
CA LEU A 149 -9.04 -16.46 -2.54
C LEU A 149 -8.39 -16.66 -3.91
N SER A 150 -9.11 -17.22 -4.90
CA SER A 150 -8.55 -17.45 -6.24
C SER A 150 -8.29 -16.15 -6.99
N SER A 151 -9.20 -15.17 -6.87
CA SER A 151 -9.03 -13.86 -7.46
C SER A 151 -7.90 -13.06 -6.80
N LEU A 152 -7.78 -13.12 -5.46
CA LEU A 152 -6.65 -12.54 -4.73
C LEU A 152 -5.31 -13.11 -5.21
N ALA A 153 -5.22 -14.44 -5.36
CA ALA A 153 -4.02 -15.11 -5.87
C ALA A 153 -3.68 -14.67 -7.31
N GLY A 154 -4.69 -14.53 -8.16
CA GLY A 154 -4.52 -14.03 -9.53
C GLY A 154 -3.93 -12.62 -9.57
N VAL A 155 -4.44 -11.69 -8.76
CA VAL A 155 -3.91 -10.32 -8.63
C VAL A 155 -2.47 -10.35 -8.10
N ALA A 156 -2.20 -11.14 -7.06
CA ALA A 156 -0.87 -11.25 -6.48
C ALA A 156 0.17 -11.75 -7.51
N LEU A 157 -0.18 -12.75 -8.32
CA LEU A 157 0.73 -13.27 -9.36
C LEU A 157 0.93 -12.28 -10.50
N THR A 158 -0.15 -11.71 -11.03
CA THR A 158 -0.10 -10.91 -12.28
C THR A 158 0.33 -9.47 -12.07
N PHE A 159 -0.25 -8.77 -11.09
CA PHE A 159 -0.01 -7.34 -10.88
C PHE A 159 1.15 -7.07 -9.91
N ILE A 160 1.36 -7.95 -8.92
CA ILE A 160 2.39 -7.74 -7.91
C ILE A 160 3.66 -8.51 -8.28
N ALA A 161 3.61 -9.83 -8.40
CA ALA A 161 4.82 -10.65 -8.53
C ALA A 161 5.49 -10.58 -9.91
N LEU A 162 4.73 -10.73 -11.00
CA LEU A 162 5.30 -10.94 -12.34
C LEU A 162 6.22 -9.79 -12.79
N GLY A 163 5.83 -8.54 -12.52
CA GLY A 163 6.64 -7.37 -12.84
C GLY A 163 7.99 -7.36 -12.11
N PHE A 164 7.99 -7.65 -10.80
CA PHE A 164 9.23 -7.72 -10.02
C PHE A 164 10.09 -8.92 -10.39
N ILE A 165 9.49 -10.05 -10.76
CA ILE A 165 10.22 -11.20 -11.29
C ILE A 165 11.01 -10.79 -12.54
N PHE A 166 10.37 -10.09 -13.49
CA PHE A 166 11.08 -9.60 -14.67
C PHE A 166 12.21 -8.62 -14.32
N GLN A 167 12.03 -7.75 -13.32
CA GLN A 167 13.10 -6.86 -12.85
C GLN A 167 14.28 -7.63 -12.23
N ILE A 168 13.99 -8.69 -11.46
CA ILE A 168 15.04 -9.56 -10.88
C ILE A 168 15.85 -10.21 -12.01
N PHE A 169 15.20 -10.74 -13.04
CA PHE A 169 15.88 -11.34 -14.18
C PHE A 169 16.55 -10.33 -15.12
N ALA A 170 16.10 -9.07 -15.13
CA ALA A 170 16.75 -7.99 -15.87
C ALA A 170 18.07 -7.54 -15.22
N SER A 171 18.19 -7.63 -13.89
CA SER A 171 19.42 -7.32 -13.14
C SER A 171 19.79 -8.41 -12.13
N PRO A 172 20.11 -9.64 -12.61
CA PRO A 172 20.26 -10.80 -11.74
C PRO A 172 21.48 -10.69 -10.83
N ALA A 173 22.53 -9.97 -11.26
CA ALA A 173 23.75 -9.76 -10.49
C ALA A 173 23.49 -9.10 -9.12
N VAL A 174 22.49 -8.22 -9.04
CA VAL A 174 22.15 -7.48 -7.80
C VAL A 174 20.95 -8.13 -7.10
N ALA A 175 19.99 -8.69 -7.85
CA ALA A 175 18.68 -9.04 -7.32
C ALA A 175 18.48 -10.54 -6.98
N LEU A 176 19.24 -11.45 -7.61
CA LEU A 176 19.03 -12.89 -7.44
C LEU A 176 19.35 -13.34 -6.00
N LEU A 177 20.46 -12.88 -5.43
CA LEU A 177 20.87 -13.25 -4.06
C LEU A 177 19.87 -12.75 -3.00
N PRO A 178 19.44 -11.47 -2.99
CA PRO A 178 18.35 -11.02 -2.13
C PRO A 178 17.06 -11.83 -2.28
N MET A 179 16.65 -12.14 -3.52
CA MET A 179 15.46 -12.96 -3.78
C MET A 179 15.60 -14.35 -3.16
N MET A 180 16.74 -15.03 -3.37
CA MET A 180 16.99 -16.36 -2.77
C MET A 180 16.94 -16.29 -1.24
N LEU A 181 17.50 -15.25 -0.62
CA LEU A 181 17.45 -15.07 0.83
C LEU A 181 16.00 -14.93 1.34
N ILE A 182 15.16 -14.14 0.67
CA ILE A 182 13.73 -14.00 1.01
C ILE A 182 13.02 -15.35 0.90
N LEU A 183 13.26 -16.10 -0.18
CA LEU A 183 12.68 -17.43 -0.36
C LEU A 183 13.14 -18.40 0.75
N PHE A 184 14.41 -18.39 1.13
CA PHE A 184 14.90 -19.21 2.24
C PHE A 184 14.30 -18.80 3.59
N ALA A 185 14.22 -17.51 3.87
CA ALA A 185 13.69 -17.01 5.13
C ALA A 185 12.20 -17.35 5.30
N TYR A 186 11.37 -17.02 4.29
CA TYR A 186 9.92 -17.15 4.40
C TYR A 186 9.38 -18.52 3.94
N ALA A 187 9.87 -19.09 2.84
CA ALA A 187 9.36 -20.36 2.33
C ALA A 187 9.91 -21.56 3.13
N ALA A 188 11.21 -21.55 3.46
CA ALA A 188 11.80 -22.61 4.28
C ALA A 188 11.67 -22.36 5.79
N LYS A 189 11.02 -21.26 6.21
CA LYS A 189 10.81 -20.85 7.61
C LYS A 189 12.11 -20.82 8.43
N VAL A 190 13.22 -20.47 7.77
CA VAL A 190 14.54 -20.42 8.40
C VAL A 190 14.69 -19.11 9.14
N LYS A 191 14.97 -19.19 10.43
CA LYS A 191 15.31 -18.02 11.24
C LYS A 191 16.76 -17.64 10.99
N LEU A 192 16.99 -16.39 10.60
CA LEU A 192 18.34 -15.85 10.43
C LEU A 192 19.06 -15.72 11.78
N PRO A 193 20.41 -15.76 11.79
CA PRO A 193 21.17 -15.52 13.01
C PRO A 193 20.78 -14.18 13.63
N LEU A 194 20.76 -14.12 14.96
CA LEU A 194 20.34 -12.94 15.75
C LEU A 194 18.83 -12.60 15.65
N GLY A 195 18.01 -13.43 15.00
CA GLY A 195 16.58 -13.17 14.87
C GLY A 195 16.25 -11.99 13.95
N LEU A 196 17.15 -11.65 13.04
CA LEU A 196 16.94 -10.54 12.10
C LEU A 196 15.81 -10.87 11.09
N PRO A 197 14.94 -9.91 10.76
CA PRO A 197 13.91 -10.08 9.74
C PRO A 197 14.49 -10.41 8.37
N GLY A 198 13.90 -11.40 7.69
CA GLY A 198 14.37 -11.87 6.38
C GLY A 198 14.41 -10.75 5.33
N GLY A 199 13.33 -9.97 5.27
CA GLY A 199 13.23 -8.81 4.37
C GLY A 199 14.33 -7.76 4.62
N PHE A 200 14.61 -7.44 5.89
CA PHE A 200 15.64 -6.45 6.23
C PHE A 200 17.03 -6.87 5.74
N VAL A 201 17.42 -8.12 5.99
CA VAL A 201 18.72 -8.63 5.56
C VAL A 201 18.80 -8.72 4.03
N ALA A 202 17.69 -9.02 3.35
CA ALA A 202 17.65 -9.05 1.89
C ALA A 202 17.90 -7.67 1.27
N VAL A 203 17.31 -6.61 1.84
CA VAL A 203 17.56 -5.24 1.40
C VAL A 203 19.03 -4.86 1.62
N LEU A 204 19.59 -5.12 2.80
CA LEU A 204 21.00 -4.84 3.08
C LEU A 204 21.94 -5.59 2.12
N LEU A 205 21.64 -6.85 1.84
CA LEU A 205 22.39 -7.65 0.89
C LEU A 205 22.33 -7.05 -0.52
N GLY A 206 21.15 -6.65 -0.98
CA GLY A 206 20.97 -6.00 -2.29
C GLY A 206 21.73 -4.68 -2.41
N VAL A 207 21.65 -3.83 -1.38
CA VAL A 207 22.40 -2.56 -1.32
C VAL A 207 23.90 -2.84 -1.32
N GLY A 208 24.38 -3.77 -0.50
CA GLY A 208 25.79 -4.15 -0.44
C GLY A 208 26.32 -4.68 -1.77
N LEU A 209 25.55 -5.54 -2.45
CA LEU A 209 25.90 -6.07 -3.77
C LEU A 209 25.93 -4.98 -4.83
N ALA A 210 24.97 -4.07 -4.85
CA ALA A 210 24.92 -2.96 -5.78
C ALA A 210 26.18 -2.07 -5.66
N TRP A 211 26.56 -1.72 -4.44
CA TRP A 211 27.77 -0.93 -4.19
C TRP A 211 29.06 -1.69 -4.50
N LEU A 212 29.14 -2.97 -4.13
CA LEU A 212 30.32 -3.80 -4.43
C LEU A 212 30.54 -3.93 -5.94
N LEU A 213 29.48 -4.25 -6.70
CA LEU A 213 29.57 -4.38 -8.15
C LEU A 213 29.97 -3.05 -8.80
N ARG A 214 29.47 -1.92 -8.29
CA ARG A 214 29.92 -0.60 -8.73
C ARG A 214 31.41 -0.36 -8.45
N LEU A 215 31.90 -0.72 -7.26
CA LEU A 215 33.32 -0.60 -6.92
C LEU A 215 34.20 -1.48 -7.82
N LEU A 216 33.68 -2.60 -8.30
CA LEU A 216 34.34 -3.48 -9.26
C LEU A 216 34.23 -3.00 -10.72
N GLY A 217 33.60 -1.84 -10.96
CA GLY A 217 33.49 -1.22 -12.28
C GLY A 217 32.25 -1.63 -13.09
N PHE A 218 31.27 -2.27 -12.49
CA PHE A 218 30.01 -2.61 -13.17
C PHE A 218 28.93 -1.54 -12.96
N ASP A 219 28.31 -1.07 -14.05
CA ASP A 219 27.28 -0.02 -14.04
C ASP A 219 25.84 -0.54 -13.82
N TYR A 220 25.64 -1.45 -12.87
CA TYR A 220 24.29 -1.96 -12.54
C TYR A 220 23.43 -0.97 -11.74
N PHE A 221 24.06 0.00 -11.10
CA PHE A 221 23.39 1.00 -10.27
C PHE A 221 24.10 2.35 -10.39
N GLN A 222 23.32 3.41 -10.66
CA GLN A 222 23.79 4.78 -10.62
C GLN A 222 23.15 5.50 -9.42
N PRO A 223 23.94 5.99 -8.44
CA PRO A 223 23.43 6.80 -7.36
C PRO A 223 22.91 8.13 -7.90
N ALA A 224 21.92 8.69 -7.20
CA ALA A 224 21.40 9.99 -7.56
C ALA A 224 22.53 11.03 -7.57
N ALA A 225 22.66 11.77 -8.68
CA ALA A 225 23.69 12.81 -8.83
C ALA A 225 23.34 14.10 -8.08
N SER A 226 22.08 14.26 -7.66
CA SER A 226 21.59 15.42 -6.91
C SER A 226 22.06 15.40 -5.46
N SER A 227 22.34 16.59 -4.93
CA SER A 227 22.62 16.76 -3.50
C SER A 227 21.41 16.38 -2.66
N TYR A 228 21.58 15.51 -1.67
CA TYR A 228 20.54 15.20 -0.70
C TYR A 228 20.24 16.43 0.15
N SER A 229 19.04 17.00 0.02
CA SER A 229 18.53 18.05 0.90
C SER A 229 17.57 17.46 1.92
N PHE A 230 17.88 17.62 3.21
CA PHE A 230 16.92 17.30 4.26
C PHE A 230 15.88 18.41 4.35
N GLY A 231 14.62 18.05 4.12
CA GLY A 231 13.47 18.95 4.23
C GLY A 231 12.40 18.35 5.14
N PHE A 232 11.82 19.18 6.00
CA PHE A 232 10.67 18.79 6.80
C PHE A 232 9.39 19.25 6.11
N HIS A 233 8.58 18.29 5.66
CA HIS A 233 7.34 18.54 4.92
C HIS A 233 6.15 17.94 5.68
N PRO A 234 5.50 18.71 6.58
CA PRO A 234 4.32 18.22 7.28
C PRO A 234 3.16 18.05 6.29
N PRO A 235 2.25 17.08 6.52
CA PRO A 235 1.06 16.91 5.69
C PRO A 235 0.21 18.17 5.74
N GLN A 236 -0.30 18.61 4.59
CA GLN A 236 -1.10 19.82 4.46
C GLN A 236 -2.54 19.45 4.06
N PRO A 237 -3.55 19.84 4.86
CA PRO A 237 -4.94 19.70 4.47
C PRO A 237 -5.25 20.47 3.19
N VAL A 238 -5.86 19.80 2.21
CA VAL A 238 -6.23 20.38 0.90
C VAL A 238 -7.71 20.15 0.54
N PRO A 239 -8.68 20.47 1.44
CA PRO A 239 -10.09 20.24 1.16
C PRO A 239 -10.60 21.01 -0.05
N GLY A 240 -10.09 22.22 -0.29
CA GLY A 240 -10.52 23.06 -1.41
C GLY A 240 -10.24 22.43 -2.77
N ASP A 241 -9.15 21.67 -2.90
CA ASP A 241 -8.67 21.13 -4.17
C ASP A 241 -9.57 20.02 -4.71
N PHE A 242 -10.07 19.13 -3.85
CA PHE A 242 -11.06 18.13 -4.30
C PHE A 242 -12.49 18.69 -4.33
N VAL A 243 -12.84 19.66 -3.48
CA VAL A 243 -14.17 20.31 -3.52
C VAL A 243 -14.35 21.07 -4.83
N ALA A 244 -13.30 21.69 -5.35
CA ALA A 244 -13.30 22.32 -6.67
C ALA A 244 -13.65 21.32 -7.80
N MET A 245 -13.33 20.03 -7.62
CA MET A 245 -13.65 19.00 -8.61
C MET A 245 -15.10 18.50 -8.56
N LEU A 246 -15.82 18.70 -7.45
CA LEU A 246 -17.24 18.31 -7.34
C LEU A 246 -18.11 19.01 -8.39
N GLY A 247 -17.81 20.28 -8.69
CA GLY A 247 -18.51 21.08 -9.72
C GLY A 247 -17.88 20.99 -11.12
N SER A 248 -16.76 20.28 -11.28
CA SER A 248 -16.00 20.22 -12.53
C SER A 248 -16.32 18.94 -13.31
N ALA A 249 -16.55 19.07 -14.62
CA ALA A 249 -16.72 17.91 -15.50
C ALA A 249 -15.50 16.97 -15.48
N TRP A 250 -14.31 17.50 -15.20
CA TRP A 250 -13.06 16.72 -15.13
C TRP A 250 -13.07 15.65 -14.04
N GLY A 251 -13.65 15.96 -12.86
CA GLY A 251 -13.75 15.00 -11.76
C GLY A 251 -14.63 13.81 -12.12
N TRP A 252 -15.77 14.07 -12.76
CA TRP A 252 -16.76 13.04 -13.10
C TRP A 252 -16.45 12.26 -14.38
N ARG A 253 -15.58 12.79 -15.27
CA ARG A 253 -15.22 12.16 -16.56
C ARG A 253 -14.68 10.74 -16.42
N HIS A 254 -14.00 10.43 -15.32
CA HIS A 254 -13.33 9.14 -15.11
C HIS A 254 -14.11 8.19 -14.19
N MET A 255 -15.41 8.41 -14.00
CA MET A 255 -16.24 7.58 -13.12
C MET A 255 -16.24 6.10 -13.50
N ALA A 256 -16.13 5.81 -14.79
CA ALA A 256 -16.01 4.45 -15.33
C ALA A 256 -14.73 3.71 -14.88
N VAL A 257 -13.72 4.44 -14.39
CA VAL A 257 -12.51 3.86 -13.77
C VAL A 257 -12.62 3.93 -12.25
N ILE A 258 -13.02 5.08 -11.70
CA ILE A 258 -13.08 5.30 -10.24
C ILE A 258 -14.00 4.29 -9.57
N PHE A 259 -15.21 4.09 -10.10
CA PHE A 259 -16.20 3.23 -9.47
C PHE A 259 -15.78 1.75 -9.47
N PRO A 260 -15.34 1.14 -10.59
CA PRO A 260 -14.80 -0.22 -10.56
C PRO A 260 -13.57 -0.39 -9.66
N MET A 261 -12.66 0.59 -9.63
CA MET A 261 -11.48 0.51 -8.78
C MET A 261 -11.81 0.61 -7.29
N ALA A 262 -12.80 1.42 -6.92
CA ALA A 262 -13.30 1.49 -5.55
C ALA A 262 -13.94 0.16 -5.12
N LEU A 263 -14.74 -0.44 -6.00
CA LEU A 263 -15.33 -1.76 -5.75
C LEU A 263 -14.26 -2.86 -5.67
N PHE A 264 -13.25 -2.80 -6.55
CA PHE A 264 -12.08 -3.68 -6.47
C PHE A 264 -11.37 -3.55 -5.12
N ASN A 265 -11.15 -2.32 -4.63
CA ASN A 265 -10.50 -2.10 -3.34
C ASN A 265 -11.32 -2.65 -2.16
N LEU A 266 -12.64 -2.43 -2.19
CA LEU A 266 -13.58 -2.97 -1.21
C LEU A 266 -13.54 -4.50 -1.18
N ILE A 267 -13.62 -5.14 -2.35
CA ILE A 267 -13.58 -6.60 -2.47
C ILE A 267 -12.21 -7.13 -2.03
N GLY A 268 -11.11 -6.49 -2.44
CA GLY A 268 -9.76 -6.85 -2.01
C GLY A 268 -9.59 -6.81 -0.50
N SER A 269 -10.05 -5.74 0.15
CA SER A 269 -10.03 -5.65 1.62
C SER A 269 -10.85 -6.76 2.28
N LEU A 270 -11.97 -7.14 1.68
CA LEU A 270 -12.80 -8.25 2.16
C LEU A 270 -12.13 -9.62 1.95
N GLN A 271 -11.38 -9.81 0.86
CA GLN A 271 -10.57 -11.01 0.62
C GLN A 271 -9.46 -11.16 1.68
N ASN A 272 -8.85 -10.06 2.08
CA ASN A 272 -7.79 -10.08 3.10
C ASN A 272 -8.34 -10.38 4.50
N LEU A 273 -9.53 -9.86 4.83
CA LEU A 273 -10.26 -10.28 6.04
C LEU A 273 -10.61 -11.77 6.03
N GLU A 274 -11.01 -12.31 4.88
CA GLU A 274 -11.24 -13.76 4.70
C GLU A 274 -9.96 -14.59 4.82
N SER A 275 -8.83 -14.06 4.35
CA SER A 275 -7.51 -14.67 4.50
C SER A 275 -7.08 -14.72 5.97
N ALA A 276 -7.26 -13.62 6.71
CA ALA A 276 -6.98 -13.55 8.14
C ALA A 276 -7.85 -14.54 8.94
N GLU A 277 -9.16 -14.64 8.63
CA GLU A 277 -10.02 -15.64 9.25
C GLU A 277 -9.60 -17.07 8.89
N ALA A 278 -8.93 -17.29 7.75
CA ALA A 278 -8.38 -18.61 7.36
C ALA A 278 -7.22 -19.01 8.24
N ALA A 279 -6.41 -18.03 8.64
CA ALA A 279 -5.30 -18.19 9.55
C ALA A 279 -5.75 -18.26 11.03
N GLY A 280 -7.02 -17.96 11.33
CA GLY A 280 -7.63 -18.07 12.66
C GLY A 280 -7.96 -16.72 13.31
N ASP A 281 -7.68 -15.59 12.66
CA ASP A 281 -7.92 -14.26 13.20
C ASP A 281 -9.17 -13.63 12.58
N ARG A 282 -10.29 -13.73 13.32
CA ARG A 282 -11.60 -13.26 12.87
C ARG A 282 -11.83 -11.80 13.21
N TYR A 283 -11.61 -10.94 12.23
CA TYR A 283 -11.89 -9.51 12.31
C TYR A 283 -13.33 -9.17 11.89
N GLU A 284 -13.93 -8.20 12.58
CA GLU A 284 -15.24 -7.66 12.23
C GLU A 284 -15.17 -6.89 10.91
N THR A 285 -15.95 -7.31 9.91
CA THR A 285 -15.84 -6.80 8.54
C THR A 285 -16.14 -5.30 8.46
N ARG A 286 -17.29 -4.89 8.97
CA ARG A 286 -17.79 -3.51 8.85
C ARG A 286 -16.85 -2.45 9.42
N PRO A 287 -16.40 -2.50 10.69
CA PRO A 287 -15.48 -1.50 11.22
C PRO A 287 -14.13 -1.49 10.49
N SER A 288 -13.66 -2.65 10.02
CA SER A 288 -12.39 -2.76 9.28
C SER A 288 -12.47 -2.09 7.91
N LEU A 289 -13.56 -2.28 7.19
CA LEU A 289 -13.79 -1.66 5.88
C LEU A 289 -14.10 -0.16 5.99
N ILE A 290 -14.85 0.26 7.02
CA ILE A 290 -15.08 1.69 7.29
C ILE A 290 -13.74 2.40 7.57
N ALA A 291 -12.90 1.83 8.44
CA ALA A 291 -11.60 2.41 8.73
C ALA A 291 -10.72 2.51 7.47
N ASN A 292 -10.76 1.50 6.60
CA ASN A 292 -10.04 1.54 5.33
C ASN A 292 -10.50 2.73 4.46
N GLY A 293 -11.81 2.83 4.20
CA GLY A 293 -12.36 3.90 3.38
C GLY A 293 -12.11 5.29 3.97
N LEU A 294 -12.22 5.43 5.29
CA LEU A 294 -11.91 6.68 5.99
C LEU A 294 -10.43 7.07 5.89
N CYS A 295 -9.51 6.11 5.90
CA CYS A 295 -8.09 6.37 5.70
C CYS A 295 -7.79 6.80 4.25
N SER A 296 -8.49 6.24 3.25
CA SER A 296 -8.43 6.71 1.85
C SER A 296 -8.99 8.14 1.70
N VAL A 297 -10.07 8.47 2.40
CA VAL A 297 -10.61 9.84 2.47
C VAL A 297 -9.60 10.78 3.13
N LEU A 298 -8.96 10.33 4.21
CA LEU A 298 -7.93 11.11 4.89
C LEU A 298 -6.69 11.32 4.02
N ALA A 299 -6.28 10.31 3.26
CA ALA A 299 -5.20 10.41 2.28
C ALA A 299 -5.50 11.54 1.28
N ALA A 300 -6.70 11.55 0.69
CA ALA A 300 -7.16 12.62 -0.20
C ALA A 300 -7.19 13.99 0.49
N PHE A 301 -7.68 14.04 1.74
CA PHE A 301 -7.73 15.27 2.51
C PHE A 301 -6.34 15.85 2.81
N LEU A 302 -5.32 15.00 2.98
CA LEU A 302 -3.94 15.40 3.23
C LEU A 302 -3.08 15.51 1.95
N GLY A 303 -3.69 15.40 0.77
CA GLY A 303 -3.03 15.68 -0.51
C GLY A 303 -2.47 14.46 -1.25
N SER A 304 -2.71 13.24 -0.76
CA SER A 304 -2.42 12.02 -1.51
C SER A 304 -3.57 11.66 -2.45
N ALA A 305 -3.24 11.42 -3.72
CA ALA A 305 -4.20 10.99 -4.74
C ALA A 305 -4.41 9.46 -4.77
N PHE A 306 -3.88 8.72 -3.79
CA PHE A 306 -3.81 7.26 -3.83
C PHE A 306 -4.57 6.63 -2.65
N PRO A 307 -5.56 5.78 -2.93
CA PRO A 307 -6.33 5.11 -1.89
C PRO A 307 -5.47 4.05 -1.19
N THR A 308 -5.82 3.81 0.06
CA THR A 308 -5.17 2.83 0.93
C THR A 308 -5.99 1.53 1.00
N THR A 309 -5.38 0.46 1.48
CA THR A 309 -6.01 -0.86 1.58
C THR A 309 -5.35 -1.74 2.64
N ILE A 310 -6.10 -2.75 3.06
CA ILE A 310 -5.63 -3.85 3.91
C ILE A 310 -4.93 -4.87 3.01
N TYR A 311 -3.86 -5.53 3.47
CA TYR A 311 -3.22 -6.67 2.80
C TYR A 311 -3.54 -8.02 3.45
#